data_AF-A0A524L5R2-F1
#
_entry.id   AF-A0A524L5R2-F1
#
_cell.length_a   1.000
_cell.length_b   1.000
_cell.length_c   1.000
_cell.angle_alpha   90.00
_cell.angle_beta   90.00
_cell.angle_gamma   90.00
#
_symmetry.space_group_name_H-M   'P 1'
#
loop_
_entity.id
_entity.type
_entity.pdbx_description
1 polymer ?
#
loop_
_entity_poly.entity_id
_entity_poly.type
_entity_poly.pdbx_seq_one_letter_code
_entity_poly.pdbx_strand_id
1 'polypeptide(L)'
;MPENIKMIREALHALIEGRRIIAKCELLHRIYKIVRDANLDASEREELESMVGKRLAPGIFANIMSGASIFGLHGLVSSTTLHGRIFQNVDSYTQEDYETAYNQFLDSKEELRKLVILDLKTVLADFMTAAGYRLDEESSKRIVFTNEIDRVECLIYPSIKALDAEKIGKCIVLLVPQHGESPEPFIEFYKEKGHAIEEAELQVWVANLEGGTIDPFIGYPKDINIYKQFKNPKLATKVRAIWGMPTRPRYQPWWLPIHETS
;
A
#
# COMPACT_ATOMS: atom_id res chain seq x y z
N MET A 1 -8.80 -29.61 5.17
CA MET A 1 -8.79 -28.14 5.13
C MET A 1 -9.75 -27.65 6.20
N PRO A 2 -9.27 -26.90 7.19
CA PRO A 2 -10.07 -26.29 8.25
C PRO A 2 -11.24 -25.46 7.72
N GLU A 3 -12.25 -25.27 8.56
CA GLU A 3 -13.52 -24.63 8.16
C GLU A 3 -13.30 -23.17 7.73
N ASN A 4 -12.51 -22.39 8.46
CA ASN A 4 -12.30 -20.98 8.11
C ASN A 4 -11.44 -20.81 6.84
N ILE A 5 -10.49 -21.73 6.59
CA ILE A 5 -9.75 -21.76 5.33
C ILE A 5 -10.68 -22.08 4.15
N LYS A 6 -11.68 -22.95 4.37
CA LYS A 6 -12.72 -23.25 3.38
C LYS A 6 -13.61 -22.04 3.11
N MET A 7 -13.98 -21.28 4.14
CA MET A 7 -14.70 -20.03 3.97
C MET A 7 -13.91 -18.99 3.16
N ILE A 8 -12.59 -18.86 3.38
CA ILE A 8 -11.72 -18.00 2.55
C ILE A 8 -11.81 -18.44 1.09
N ARG A 9 -11.67 -19.74 0.82
CA ARG A 9 -11.77 -20.27 -0.55
C ARG A 9 -13.11 -19.93 -1.19
N GLU A 10 -14.22 -20.20 -0.50
CA GLU A 10 -15.57 -19.94 -1.00
C GLU A 10 -15.80 -18.44 -1.27
N ALA A 11 -15.34 -17.56 -0.37
CA ALA A 11 -15.43 -16.11 -0.55
C ALA A 11 -14.61 -15.61 -1.74
N LEU A 12 -13.42 -16.18 -1.99
CA LEU A 12 -12.62 -15.85 -3.15
C LEU A 12 -13.29 -16.30 -4.46
N HIS A 13 -13.87 -17.50 -4.50
CA HIS A 13 -14.63 -17.97 -5.66
C HIS A 13 -15.82 -17.05 -5.96
N ALA A 14 -16.63 -16.75 -4.95
CA ALA A 14 -17.78 -15.85 -5.11
C ALA A 14 -17.37 -14.44 -5.59
N LEU A 15 -16.23 -13.93 -5.12
CA LEU A 15 -15.70 -12.63 -5.57
C LEU A 15 -15.35 -12.66 -7.05
N ILE A 16 -14.60 -13.67 -7.49
CA ILE A 16 -14.15 -13.77 -8.88
C ILE A 16 -15.32 -14.05 -9.82
N GLU A 17 -16.25 -14.93 -9.45
CA GLU A 17 -17.48 -15.19 -10.21
C GLU A 17 -18.36 -13.94 -10.34
N GLY A 18 -18.50 -13.16 -9.26
CA GLY A 18 -19.33 -11.96 -9.25
C GLY A 18 -18.73 -10.77 -10.00
N ARG A 19 -17.40 -10.67 -10.10
CA ARG A 19 -16.73 -9.54 -10.76
C ARG A 19 -16.28 -9.85 -12.19
N ARG A 20 -15.76 -11.07 -12.46
CA ARG A 20 -15.20 -11.56 -13.74
C ARG A 20 -14.03 -10.75 -14.34
N ILE A 21 -14.11 -9.42 -14.28
CA ILE A 21 -13.07 -8.42 -14.48
C ILE A 21 -12.99 -7.59 -13.20
N ILE A 22 -11.79 -7.51 -12.59
CA ILE A 22 -11.60 -6.81 -11.31
C ILE A 22 -10.34 -5.96 -11.35
N ALA A 23 -10.40 -4.76 -10.79
CA ALA A 23 -9.20 -3.94 -10.64
C ALA A 23 -8.20 -4.68 -9.73
N LYS A 24 -6.91 -4.74 -10.11
CA LYS A 24 -5.86 -5.42 -9.34
C LYS A 24 -5.81 -4.93 -7.88
N CYS A 25 -5.93 -3.62 -7.68
CA CYS A 25 -5.97 -3.02 -6.35
C CYS A 25 -7.24 -3.40 -5.57
N GLU A 26 -8.39 -3.50 -6.22
CA GLU A 26 -9.63 -3.93 -5.57
C GLU A 26 -9.52 -5.38 -5.09
N LEU A 27 -9.00 -6.27 -5.94
CA LEU A 27 -8.77 -7.67 -5.59
C LEU A 27 -7.91 -7.79 -4.33
N LEU A 28 -6.80 -7.04 -4.26
CA LEU A 28 -5.91 -7.04 -3.11
C LEU A 28 -6.65 -6.68 -1.81
N HIS A 29 -7.38 -5.56 -1.80
CA HIS A 29 -8.08 -5.09 -0.60
C HIS A 29 -9.22 -6.03 -0.19
N ARG A 30 -9.91 -6.64 -1.16
CA ARG A 30 -10.93 -7.65 -0.86
C ARG A 30 -10.33 -8.93 -0.27
N ILE A 31 -9.14 -9.35 -0.70
CA ILE A 31 -8.42 -10.48 -0.08
C ILE A 31 -8.05 -10.16 1.37
N TYR A 32 -7.51 -8.96 1.66
CA TYR A 32 -7.26 -8.55 3.05
C TYR A 32 -8.53 -8.60 3.90
N LYS A 33 -9.66 -8.12 3.37
CA LYS A 33 -10.95 -8.22 4.05
C LYS A 33 -11.36 -9.67 4.32
N ILE A 34 -11.30 -10.54 3.31
CA ILE A 34 -11.66 -11.97 3.44
C ILE A 34 -10.83 -12.65 4.53
N VAL A 35 -9.51 -12.44 4.53
CA VAL A 35 -8.60 -13.01 5.55
C VAL A 35 -8.93 -12.50 6.95
N ARG A 36 -9.20 -11.20 7.09
CA ARG A 36 -9.56 -10.57 8.36
C ARG A 36 -10.87 -11.12 8.92
N ASP A 37 -11.88 -11.27 8.05
CA ASP A 37 -13.22 -11.72 8.44
C ASP A 37 -13.26 -13.22 8.76
N ALA A 38 -12.30 -14.00 8.23
CA ALA A 38 -12.21 -15.43 8.48
C ALA A 38 -11.87 -15.79 9.94
N ASN A 39 -11.35 -14.83 10.73
CA ASN A 39 -11.05 -14.99 12.16
C ASN A 39 -10.32 -16.31 12.50
N LEU A 40 -9.26 -16.60 11.72
CA LEU A 40 -8.46 -17.82 11.82
C LEU A 40 -7.89 -17.98 13.23
N ASP A 41 -7.98 -19.20 13.78
CA ASP A 41 -7.24 -19.54 14.99
C ASP A 41 -5.74 -19.75 14.71
N ALA A 42 -4.94 -20.01 15.75
CA ALA A 42 -3.50 -20.17 15.61
C ALA A 42 -3.10 -21.37 14.72
N SER A 43 -3.83 -22.48 14.80
CA SER A 43 -3.56 -23.68 14.01
C SER A 43 -3.93 -23.47 12.55
N GLU A 44 -5.09 -22.87 12.29
CA GLU A 44 -5.54 -22.52 10.94
C GLU A 44 -4.62 -21.49 10.28
N ARG A 45 -4.16 -20.51 11.07
CA ARG A 45 -3.18 -19.53 10.62
C ARG A 45 -1.87 -20.21 10.23
N GLU A 46 -1.33 -21.11 11.05
CA GLU A 46 -0.10 -21.83 10.74
C GLU A 46 -0.23 -22.69 9.48
N GLU A 47 -1.35 -23.41 9.33
CA GLU A 47 -1.64 -24.18 8.11
C GLU A 47 -1.67 -23.26 6.88
N LEU A 48 -2.39 -22.14 6.94
CA LEU A 48 -2.47 -21.22 5.81
C LEU A 48 -1.11 -20.55 5.52
N GLU A 49 -0.35 -20.19 6.55
CA GLU A 49 1.01 -19.64 6.41
C GLU A 49 1.95 -20.63 5.72
N SER A 50 1.79 -21.94 5.94
CA SER A 50 2.57 -22.97 5.23
C SER A 50 2.28 -23.01 3.73
N MET A 51 1.08 -22.58 3.33
CA MET A 51 0.60 -22.62 1.95
C MET A 51 0.93 -21.34 1.16
N VAL A 52 0.81 -20.17 1.80
CA VAL A 52 0.93 -18.86 1.13
C VAL A 52 2.04 -17.97 1.70
N GLY A 53 2.72 -18.42 2.76
CA GLY A 53 3.73 -17.66 3.50
C GLY A 53 3.15 -16.87 4.68
N LYS A 54 4.06 -16.32 5.51
CA LYS A 54 3.73 -15.63 6.78
C LYS A 54 2.75 -14.46 6.67
N ARG A 55 2.65 -13.86 5.48
CA ARG A 55 1.77 -12.72 5.22
C ARG A 55 0.59 -13.21 4.41
N LEU A 56 -0.47 -13.61 5.10
CA LEU A 56 -1.59 -14.33 4.51
C LEU A 56 -2.21 -13.62 3.30
N ALA A 57 -2.68 -12.38 3.44
CA ALA A 57 -3.32 -11.66 2.34
C ALA A 57 -2.36 -11.37 1.16
N PRO A 58 -1.15 -10.84 1.37
CA PRO A 58 -0.10 -10.75 0.33
C PRO A 58 0.20 -12.10 -0.36
N GLY A 59 0.30 -13.17 0.42
CA GLY A 59 0.59 -14.51 -0.07
C GLY A 59 -0.52 -15.08 -0.93
N ILE A 60 -1.77 -14.95 -0.48
CA ILE A 60 -2.96 -15.34 -1.26
C ILE A 60 -3.02 -14.53 -2.55
N PHE A 61 -2.81 -13.21 -2.46
CA PHE A 61 -2.79 -12.35 -3.64
C PHE A 61 -1.71 -12.79 -4.65
N ALA A 62 -0.47 -12.97 -4.20
CA ALA A 62 0.62 -13.43 -5.05
C ALA A 62 0.33 -14.83 -5.65
N ASN A 63 -0.26 -15.73 -4.88
CA ASN A 63 -0.67 -17.05 -5.35
C ASN A 63 -1.75 -16.97 -6.44
N ILE A 64 -2.76 -16.13 -6.27
CA ILE A 64 -3.80 -15.90 -7.29
C ILE A 64 -3.18 -15.32 -8.57
N MET A 65 -2.33 -14.30 -8.41
CA MET A 65 -1.66 -13.63 -9.54
C MET A 65 -0.63 -14.52 -10.27
N SER A 66 -0.20 -15.64 -9.67
CA SER A 66 0.73 -16.59 -10.30
C SER A 66 0.10 -17.46 -11.38
N GLY A 67 -1.24 -17.50 -11.47
CA GLY A 67 -1.98 -18.36 -12.41
C GLY A 67 -2.15 -19.81 -11.93
N ALA A 68 -1.45 -20.24 -10.88
CA ALA A 68 -1.56 -21.58 -10.28
C ALA A 68 -2.11 -21.49 -8.85
N SER A 69 -3.36 -21.04 -8.72
CA SER A 69 -3.95 -20.81 -7.41
C SER A 69 -4.22 -22.11 -6.65
N ILE A 70 -3.71 -22.20 -5.41
CA ILE A 70 -3.98 -23.33 -4.50
C ILE A 70 -5.45 -23.40 -4.06
N PHE A 71 -6.19 -22.30 -4.23
CA PHE A 71 -7.62 -22.25 -3.95
C PHE A 71 -8.48 -22.81 -5.10
N GLY A 72 -7.84 -23.31 -6.16
CA GLY A 72 -8.52 -23.87 -7.33
C GLY A 72 -9.32 -22.82 -8.09
N LEU A 73 -8.89 -21.56 -8.05
CA LEU A 73 -9.47 -20.48 -8.85
C LEU A 73 -8.98 -20.66 -10.30
N HIS A 74 -9.90 -20.81 -11.25
CA HIS A 74 -9.58 -20.73 -12.67
C HIS A 74 -9.11 -19.29 -12.94
N GLY A 75 -7.82 -19.17 -13.26
CA GLY A 75 -7.01 -17.99 -12.97
C GLY A 75 -7.46 -16.72 -13.68
N LEU A 76 -7.06 -15.58 -13.13
CA LEU A 76 -7.04 -14.32 -13.87
C LEU A 76 -5.95 -14.45 -14.94
N VAL A 77 -6.36 -14.78 -16.17
CA VAL A 77 -5.48 -15.24 -17.26
C VAL A 77 -4.77 -14.09 -17.96
N SER A 78 -5.36 -12.89 -17.91
CA SER A 78 -4.79 -11.72 -18.56
C SER A 78 -4.98 -10.45 -17.74
N SER A 79 -4.25 -9.41 -18.16
CA SER A 79 -4.36 -8.08 -17.59
C SER A 79 -4.45 -7.03 -18.68
N THR A 80 -5.27 -6.01 -18.44
CA THR A 80 -5.39 -4.83 -19.32
C THR A 80 -5.29 -3.56 -18.49
N THR A 81 -4.65 -2.53 -19.04
CA THR A 81 -4.63 -1.20 -18.42
C THR A 81 -5.75 -0.35 -18.99
N LEU A 82 -6.66 0.11 -18.13
CA LEU A 82 -7.74 1.04 -18.46
C LEU A 82 -7.67 2.23 -17.50
N HIS A 83 -7.62 3.46 -18.05
CA HIS A 83 -7.51 4.71 -17.28
C HIS A 83 -6.38 4.72 -16.23
N GLY A 84 -5.22 4.14 -16.58
CA GLY A 84 -4.06 4.05 -15.68
C GLY A 84 -4.27 3.07 -14.50
N ARG A 85 -5.17 2.10 -14.66
CA ARG A 85 -5.40 1.02 -13.70
C ARG A 85 -5.30 -0.32 -14.38
N ILE A 86 -4.65 -1.27 -13.71
CA ILE A 86 -4.62 -2.67 -14.14
C ILE A 86 -5.92 -3.35 -13.73
N PHE A 87 -6.62 -3.91 -14.70
CA PHE A 87 -7.72 -4.85 -14.52
C PHE A 87 -7.25 -6.27 -14.84
N GLN A 88 -7.78 -7.23 -14.10
CA GLN A 88 -7.51 -8.66 -14.21
C GLN A 88 -8.78 -9.38 -14.62
N ASN A 89 -8.67 -10.37 -15.49
CA ASN A 89 -9.83 -11.05 -16.06
C ASN A 89 -9.58 -12.54 -16.30
N VAL A 90 -10.63 -13.36 -16.16
CA VAL A 90 -10.56 -14.82 -16.25
C VAL A 90 -10.61 -15.34 -17.70
N ASP A 91 -11.26 -14.61 -18.60
CA ASP A 91 -11.49 -15.00 -20.00
C ASP A 91 -11.27 -13.80 -20.93
N SER A 92 -11.39 -13.99 -22.24
CA SER A 92 -11.42 -12.86 -23.18
C SER A 92 -12.70 -12.03 -23.00
N TYR A 93 -12.56 -10.72 -22.88
CA TYR A 93 -13.68 -9.77 -22.70
C TYR A 93 -13.63 -8.64 -23.71
N THR A 94 -14.79 -8.00 -23.92
CA THR A 94 -14.96 -6.85 -24.80
C THR A 94 -14.60 -5.55 -24.07
N GLN A 95 -14.46 -4.45 -24.82
CA GLN A 95 -14.24 -3.13 -24.24
C GLN A 95 -15.40 -2.68 -23.34
N GLU A 96 -16.64 -3.04 -23.68
CA GLU A 96 -17.84 -2.70 -22.89
C GLU A 96 -17.84 -3.41 -21.52
N ASP A 97 -17.31 -4.62 -21.45
CA ASP A 97 -17.14 -5.33 -20.18
C ASP A 97 -16.13 -4.61 -19.26
N TYR A 98 -15.03 -4.10 -19.82
CA TYR A 98 -14.04 -3.33 -19.07
C TYR A 98 -14.59 -1.98 -18.58
N GLU A 99 -15.40 -1.29 -19.39
CA GLU A 99 -16.10 -0.07 -18.96
C GLU A 99 -17.09 -0.36 -17.82
N THR A 100 -17.83 -1.47 -17.92
CA THR A 100 -18.72 -1.93 -16.84
C THR A 100 -17.94 -2.20 -15.56
N ALA A 101 -16.83 -2.94 -15.64
CA ALA A 101 -15.95 -3.22 -14.51
C ALA A 101 -15.33 -1.95 -13.91
N TYR A 102 -14.97 -0.98 -14.76
CA TYR A 102 -14.48 0.32 -14.32
C TYR A 102 -15.54 1.11 -13.55
N ASN A 103 -16.79 1.14 -14.03
CA ASN A 103 -17.90 1.79 -13.34
C ASN A 103 -18.18 1.13 -11.98
N GLN A 104 -18.21 -0.21 -11.92
CA GLN A 104 -18.37 -0.91 -10.65
C GLN A 104 -17.22 -0.65 -9.66
N PHE A 105 -16.00 -0.47 -10.18
CA PHE A 105 -14.85 -0.06 -9.38
C PHE A 105 -15.04 1.37 -8.83
N LEU A 106 -15.53 2.31 -9.65
CA LEU A 106 -15.84 3.67 -9.21
C LEU A 106 -16.91 3.69 -8.12
N ASP A 107 -17.96 2.87 -8.25
CA ASP A 107 -19.01 2.73 -7.24
C ASP A 107 -18.46 2.17 -5.92
N SER A 108 -17.44 1.31 -6.00
CA SER A 108 -16.78 0.71 -4.82
C SER A 108 -15.70 1.62 -4.20
N LYS A 109 -15.43 2.80 -4.78
CA LYS A 109 -14.25 3.61 -4.44
C LYS A 109 -14.20 4.04 -2.96
N GLU A 110 -15.32 4.50 -2.39
CA GLU A 110 -15.35 4.95 -0.99
C GLU A 110 -15.28 3.78 0.00
N GLU A 111 -15.83 2.62 -0.34
CA GLU A 111 -15.61 1.37 0.41
C GLU A 111 -14.12 1.00 0.38
N LEU A 112 -13.51 0.97 -0.81
CA LEU A 112 -12.11 0.61 -1.00
C LEU A 112 -11.17 1.53 -0.25
N ARG A 113 -11.47 2.84 -0.16
CA ARG A 113 -10.67 3.77 0.64
C ARG A 113 -10.67 3.41 2.13
N LYS A 114 -11.79 2.90 2.66
CA LYS A 114 -11.86 2.42 4.05
C LYS A 114 -11.05 1.13 4.20
N LEU A 115 -11.15 0.20 3.24
CA LEU A 115 -10.37 -1.03 3.24
C LEU A 115 -8.86 -0.75 3.19
N VAL A 116 -8.41 0.17 2.34
CA VAL A 116 -7.00 0.61 2.28
C VAL A 116 -6.49 1.01 3.66
N ILE A 117 -7.24 1.84 4.40
CA ILE A 117 -6.85 2.26 5.74
C ILE A 117 -6.75 1.05 6.66
N LEU A 118 -7.75 0.17 6.66
CA LEU A 118 -7.76 -1.04 7.46
C LEU A 118 -6.61 -2.01 7.12
N ASP A 119 -6.18 -2.08 5.87
CA ASP A 119 -5.07 -2.94 5.43
C ASP A 119 -3.72 -2.36 5.84
N LEU A 120 -3.56 -1.03 5.72
CA LEU A 120 -2.39 -0.32 6.21
C LEU A 120 -2.19 -0.53 7.71
N LYS A 121 -3.29 -0.50 8.48
CA LYS A 121 -3.27 -0.78 9.92
C LYS A 121 -2.77 -2.19 10.22
N THR A 122 -3.28 -3.20 9.51
CA THR A 122 -2.84 -4.59 9.65
C THR A 122 -1.33 -4.72 9.37
N VAL A 123 -0.86 -4.20 8.23
CA VAL A 123 0.56 -4.28 7.86
C VAL A 123 1.45 -3.51 8.84
N LEU A 124 0.99 -2.35 9.34
CA LEU A 124 1.71 -1.58 10.34
C LEU A 124 1.80 -2.30 11.69
N ALA A 125 0.71 -2.94 12.13
CA ALA A 125 0.70 -3.70 13.38
C ALA A 125 1.69 -4.87 13.32
N ASP A 126 1.70 -5.63 12.21
CA ASP A 126 2.67 -6.72 12.00
C ASP A 126 4.11 -6.18 12.00
N PHE A 127 4.35 -5.08 11.30
CA PHE A 127 5.66 -4.42 11.22
C PHE A 127 6.17 -3.95 12.59
N MET A 128 5.33 -3.26 13.37
CA MET A 128 5.69 -2.74 14.69
C MET A 128 5.84 -3.86 15.73
N THR A 129 5.01 -4.91 15.65
CA THR A 129 5.14 -6.10 16.51
C THR A 129 6.48 -6.80 16.27
N ALA A 130 6.90 -6.94 15.01
CA ALA A 130 8.22 -7.49 14.68
C ALA A 130 9.38 -6.61 15.16
N ALA A 131 9.15 -5.30 15.34
CA ALA A 131 10.10 -4.37 15.95
C ALA A 131 10.06 -4.38 17.50
N GLY A 132 9.22 -5.19 18.13
CA GLY A 132 9.10 -5.31 19.59
C GLY A 132 8.16 -4.30 20.24
N TYR A 133 7.31 -3.63 19.45
CA TYR A 133 6.29 -2.72 19.97
C TYR A 133 4.93 -3.43 20.11
N ARG A 134 4.11 -2.95 21.04
CA ARG A 134 2.73 -3.38 21.24
C ARG A 134 1.78 -2.26 20.85
N LEU A 135 0.60 -2.63 20.34
CA LEU A 135 -0.49 -1.69 20.08
C LEU A 135 -1.01 -1.13 21.41
N ASP A 136 -1.09 0.19 21.53
CA ASP A 136 -1.54 0.91 22.73
C ASP A 136 -2.90 1.58 22.50
N GLU A 137 -3.00 2.41 21.46
CA GLU A 137 -4.24 3.10 21.08
C GLU A 137 -4.50 2.95 19.58
N GLU A 138 -5.76 2.73 19.20
CA GLU A 138 -6.20 2.74 17.81
C GLU A 138 -7.47 3.58 17.64
N SER A 139 -7.45 4.49 16.67
CA SER A 139 -8.63 5.23 16.20
C SER A 139 -8.72 5.15 14.68
N SER A 140 -9.66 5.87 14.06
CA SER A 140 -9.94 5.76 12.62
C SER A 140 -8.71 5.97 11.72
N LYS A 141 -7.85 6.92 12.05
CA LYS A 141 -6.63 7.26 11.26
C LYS A 141 -5.35 7.34 12.08
N ARG A 142 -5.42 7.14 13.39
CA ARG A 142 -4.28 7.23 14.30
C ARG A 142 -4.05 5.87 14.96
N ILE A 143 -2.80 5.44 14.99
CA ILE A 143 -2.38 4.28 15.77
C ILE A 143 -1.17 4.67 16.61
N VAL A 144 -1.18 4.26 17.87
CA VAL A 144 -0.08 4.44 18.81
C VAL A 144 0.47 3.07 19.17
N PHE A 145 1.79 2.97 19.10
CA PHE A 145 2.55 1.80 19.50
C PHE A 145 3.50 2.16 20.65
N THR A 146 3.67 1.26 21.61
CA THR A 146 4.57 1.46 22.76
C THR A 146 5.48 0.26 22.98
N ASN A 147 6.68 0.50 23.48
CA ASN A 147 7.52 -0.51 24.11
C ASN A 147 7.95 0.01 25.50
N GLU A 148 8.93 -0.62 26.14
CA GLU A 148 9.38 -0.21 27.49
C GLU A 148 10.01 1.19 27.54
N ILE A 149 10.47 1.71 26.40
CA ILE A 149 11.35 2.88 26.31
C ILE A 149 10.72 4.01 25.50
N ASP A 150 9.88 3.69 24.51
CA ASP A 150 9.45 4.63 23.49
C ASP A 150 7.96 4.47 23.11
N ARG A 151 7.40 5.55 22.56
CA ARG A 151 6.03 5.66 22.08
C ARG A 151 6.04 6.25 20.67
N VAL A 152 5.54 5.49 19.71
CA VAL A 152 5.47 5.87 18.30
C VAL A 152 4.02 6.11 17.91
N GLU A 153 3.75 7.32 17.41
CA GLU A 153 2.45 7.69 16.87
C GLU A 153 2.48 7.71 15.33
N CYS A 154 1.54 7.02 14.73
CA CYS A 154 1.39 6.87 13.29
C CYS A 154 0.02 7.41 12.82
N LEU A 155 0.03 8.25 11.79
CA LEU A 155 -1.17 8.65 11.05
C LEU A 155 -1.25 7.93 9.71
N ILE A 156 -2.44 7.44 9.38
CA ILE A 156 -2.68 6.59 8.22
C ILE A 156 -3.53 7.33 7.19
N TYR A 157 -3.02 7.37 5.97
CA TYR A 157 -3.64 8.05 4.85
C TYR A 157 -3.89 7.06 3.71
N PRO A 158 -5.06 7.12 3.05
CA PRO A 158 -5.39 6.20 1.98
C PRO A 158 -4.59 6.45 0.68
N SER A 159 -3.86 7.57 0.59
CA SER A 159 -2.95 7.89 -0.52
C SER A 159 -1.99 9.01 -0.14
N ILE A 160 -0.88 9.14 -0.86
CA ILE A 160 0.06 10.26 -0.71
C ILE A 160 -0.59 11.62 -0.99
N LYS A 161 -1.53 11.68 -1.95
CA LYS A 161 -2.28 12.91 -2.27
C LYS A 161 -3.23 13.36 -1.16
N ALA A 162 -3.63 12.45 -0.27
CA ALA A 162 -4.49 12.77 0.87
C ALA A 162 -3.69 13.26 2.09
N LEU A 163 -2.36 13.24 2.02
CA LEU A 163 -1.49 13.64 3.12
C LEU A 163 -1.48 15.17 3.25
N ASP A 164 -1.97 15.63 4.40
CA ASP A 164 -2.04 17.04 4.76
C ASP A 164 -1.02 17.31 5.88
N ALA A 165 0.20 17.69 5.50
CA ALA A 165 1.35 17.87 6.39
C ALA A 165 1.20 19.03 7.40
N GLU A 166 0.35 20.02 7.08
CA GLU A 166 0.18 21.24 7.89
C GLU A 166 -0.66 21.00 9.15
N LYS A 167 -1.45 19.91 9.18
CA LYS A 167 -2.29 19.52 10.34
C LYS A 167 -1.61 18.50 11.25
N ILE A 168 -0.33 18.24 11.03
CA ILE A 168 0.41 17.16 11.67
C ILE A 168 1.23 17.78 12.80
N GLY A 169 0.79 17.56 14.03
CA GLY A 169 1.54 17.94 15.23
C GLY A 169 2.82 17.11 15.39
N LYS A 170 3.14 16.68 16.61
CA LYS A 170 4.29 15.78 16.90
C LYS A 170 4.09 14.33 16.44
N CYS A 171 3.48 14.11 15.29
CA CYS A 171 3.25 12.77 14.78
C CYS A 171 4.50 12.28 14.02
N ILE A 172 5.05 11.13 14.39
CA ILE A 172 6.39 10.76 13.91
C ILE A 172 6.32 10.11 12.53
N VAL A 173 5.22 9.41 12.21
CA VAL A 173 5.13 8.57 11.00
C VAL A 173 3.82 8.75 10.26
N LEU A 174 3.91 9.01 8.96
CA LEU A 174 2.80 9.10 8.03
C LEU A 174 2.83 7.90 7.09
N LEU A 175 1.85 7.01 7.23
CA LEU A 175 1.79 5.79 6.43
C LEU A 175 0.82 5.96 5.25
N VAL A 176 1.33 5.71 4.05
CA VAL A 176 0.56 5.70 2.81
C VAL A 176 0.79 4.39 2.06
N PRO A 177 -0.18 3.91 1.26
CA PRO A 177 0.02 2.74 0.42
C PRO A 177 0.88 3.11 -0.79
N GLN A 178 1.71 2.17 -1.23
CA GLN A 178 2.34 2.20 -2.54
C GLN A 178 1.26 1.91 -3.59
N HIS A 179 0.58 2.95 -4.08
CA HIS A 179 -0.39 2.78 -5.16
C HIS A 179 0.30 2.40 -6.47
N GLY A 180 -0.36 1.52 -7.22
CA GLY A 180 0.17 0.88 -8.43
C GLY A 180 0.38 1.80 -9.63
N GLU A 181 1.46 1.45 -10.34
CA GLU A 181 1.98 1.90 -11.63
C GLU A 181 2.74 3.22 -11.69
N SER A 182 2.18 4.36 -11.27
CA SER A 182 2.88 5.66 -11.45
C SER A 182 3.60 6.16 -10.20
N PRO A 183 4.92 6.44 -10.27
CA PRO A 183 5.63 7.17 -9.21
C PRO A 183 5.27 8.66 -9.13
N GLU A 184 4.60 9.22 -10.14
CA GLU A 184 4.33 10.65 -10.31
C GLU A 184 3.72 11.32 -9.07
N PRO A 185 2.67 10.76 -8.40
CA PRO A 185 2.11 11.37 -7.19
C PRO A 185 3.12 11.50 -6.04
N PHE A 186 4.06 10.56 -5.93
CA PHE A 186 5.11 10.59 -4.92
C PHE A 186 6.19 11.60 -5.28
N ILE A 187 6.54 11.71 -6.57
CA ILE A 187 7.50 12.69 -7.07
C ILE A 187 6.96 14.11 -6.84
N GLU A 188 5.71 14.37 -7.23
CA GLU A 188 5.02 15.65 -7.05
C GLU A 188 5.00 16.02 -5.56
N PHE A 189 4.55 15.10 -4.71
CA PHE A 189 4.50 15.32 -3.27
C PHE A 189 5.87 15.63 -2.68
N TYR A 190 6.91 14.87 -3.05
CA TYR A 190 8.26 15.10 -2.53
C TYR A 190 8.81 16.47 -2.95
N LYS A 191 8.61 16.86 -4.22
CA LYS A 191 9.05 18.16 -4.72
C LYS A 191 8.35 19.32 -4.03
N GLU A 192 7.07 19.16 -3.71
CA GLU A 192 6.25 20.19 -3.08
C GLU A 192 6.50 20.29 -1.57
N LYS A 193 6.55 19.14 -0.87
CA LYS A 193 6.49 19.08 0.60
C LYS A 193 7.65 18.35 1.26
N GLY A 194 8.50 17.68 0.50
CA GLY A 194 9.55 16.80 1.03
C GLY A 194 10.51 17.51 1.98
N HIS A 195 10.98 18.70 1.62
CA HIS A 195 11.90 19.47 2.46
C HIS A 195 11.25 19.93 3.77
N ALA A 196 10.03 20.47 3.70
CA ALA A 196 9.29 20.92 4.89
C ALA A 196 9.00 19.76 5.87
N ILE A 197 8.74 18.56 5.35
CA ILE A 197 8.56 17.35 6.17
C ILE A 197 9.86 16.97 6.88
N GLU A 198 11.00 17.01 6.18
CA GLU A 198 12.32 16.74 6.78
C GLU A 198 12.68 17.77 7.86
N GLU A 199 12.45 19.06 7.60
CA GLU A 199 12.70 20.15 8.56
C GLU A 199 11.82 20.04 9.82
N ALA A 200 10.59 19.54 9.67
CA ALA A 200 9.68 19.27 10.77
C ALA A 200 9.99 17.97 11.54
N GLU A 201 11.08 17.27 11.19
CA GLU A 201 11.45 15.95 11.73
C GLU A 201 10.35 14.87 11.59
N LEU A 202 9.43 15.06 10.64
CA LEU A 202 8.37 14.10 10.33
C LEU A 202 8.91 13.00 9.41
N GLN A 203 8.31 11.81 9.48
CA GLN A 203 8.66 10.69 8.59
C GLN A 203 7.45 10.29 7.75
N VAL A 204 7.69 9.99 6.48
CA VAL A 204 6.68 9.37 5.61
C VAL A 204 7.16 7.97 5.29
N TRP A 205 6.34 6.98 5.61
CA TRP A 205 6.59 5.59 5.28
C TRP A 205 5.57 5.13 4.24
N VAL A 206 6.01 4.22 3.38
CA VAL A 206 5.21 3.69 2.27
C VAL A 206 5.03 2.20 2.48
N ALA A 207 3.77 1.76 2.53
CA ALA A 207 3.42 0.36 2.63
C ALA A 207 3.18 -0.26 1.24
N ASN A 208 3.99 -1.24 0.88
CA ASN A 208 3.68 -2.14 -0.22
C ASN A 208 2.71 -3.22 0.30
N LEU A 209 1.42 -3.03 0.06
CA LEU A 209 0.38 -3.96 0.49
C LEU A 209 0.39 -5.28 -0.29
N GLU A 210 0.89 -5.30 -1.54
CA GLU A 210 1.06 -6.55 -2.31
C GLU A 210 2.15 -7.44 -1.72
N GLY A 211 3.21 -6.82 -1.16
CA GLY A 211 4.29 -7.55 -0.47
C GLY A 211 4.13 -7.62 1.05
N GLY A 212 3.18 -6.89 1.62
CA GLY A 212 3.03 -6.64 3.06
C GLY A 212 4.31 -6.07 3.71
N THR A 213 5.02 -5.16 3.03
CA THR A 213 6.22 -4.50 3.56
C THR A 213 6.01 -3.01 3.74
N ILE A 214 6.82 -2.41 4.60
CA ILE A 214 6.90 -0.96 4.77
C ILE A 214 8.34 -0.53 4.48
N ASP A 215 8.50 0.65 3.88
CA ASP A 215 9.78 1.28 3.59
C ASP A 215 9.74 2.79 3.90
N PRO A 216 10.87 3.40 4.31
CA PRO A 216 10.93 4.84 4.55
C PRO A 216 10.97 5.58 3.21
N PHE A 217 10.09 6.57 3.06
CA PHE A 217 10.04 7.43 1.89
C PHE A 217 10.66 8.80 2.15
N ILE A 218 10.36 9.40 3.31
CA ILE A 218 10.99 10.63 3.83
C ILE A 218 11.35 10.38 5.29
N GLY A 219 12.54 10.81 5.71
CA GLY A 219 13.01 10.65 7.08
C GLY A 219 13.35 9.21 7.47
N TYR A 220 13.81 9.05 8.71
CA TYR A 220 14.25 7.77 9.27
C TYR A 220 13.91 7.64 10.75
N PRO A 221 13.55 6.44 11.22
CA PRO A 221 13.39 6.19 12.64
C PRO A 221 14.75 6.26 13.34
N LYS A 222 14.74 6.76 14.57
CA LYS A 222 15.90 6.70 15.47
C LYS A 222 16.05 5.31 16.10
N ASP A 223 14.94 4.57 16.23
CA ASP A 223 14.94 3.20 16.76
C ASP A 223 15.48 2.19 15.72
N ILE A 224 16.53 1.47 16.11
CA ILE A 224 17.22 0.48 15.27
C ILE A 224 16.39 -0.79 15.01
N ASN A 225 15.49 -1.17 15.93
CA ASN A 225 14.61 -2.31 15.77
C ASN A 225 13.56 -2.02 14.69
N ILE A 226 13.00 -0.81 14.68
CA ILE A 226 12.13 -0.34 13.59
C ILE A 226 12.90 -0.31 12.27
N TYR A 227 14.09 0.30 12.26
CA TYR A 227 14.92 0.41 11.05
C TYR A 227 15.21 -0.94 10.39
N LYS A 228 15.43 -1.99 11.20
CA LYS A 228 15.71 -3.36 10.72
C LYS A 228 14.49 -4.05 10.09
N GLN A 229 13.27 -3.60 10.35
CA GLN A 229 12.07 -4.21 9.77
C GLN A 229 11.77 -3.72 8.34
N PHE A 230 12.33 -2.59 7.92
CA PHE A 230 12.12 -2.10 6.56
C PHE A 230 12.70 -3.07 5.52
N LYS A 231 12.00 -3.24 4.40
CA LYS A 231 12.48 -4.10 3.30
C LYS A 231 13.70 -3.49 2.59
N ASN A 232 13.67 -2.18 2.41
CA ASN A 232 14.67 -1.35 1.78
C ASN A 232 14.86 -0.08 2.63
N PRO A 233 15.60 -0.18 3.75
CA PRO A 233 15.80 0.94 4.67
C PRO A 233 16.56 2.11 4.04
N LYS A 234 17.15 1.97 2.85
CA LYS A 234 17.86 3.05 2.13
C LYS A 234 16.97 3.80 1.12
N LEU A 235 15.67 3.51 1.06
CA LEU A 235 14.78 4.08 0.06
C LEU A 235 14.70 5.61 0.15
N ALA A 236 14.50 6.19 1.34
CA ALA A 236 14.43 7.63 1.52
C ALA A 236 15.71 8.36 1.05
N THR A 237 16.90 7.77 1.22
CA THR A 237 18.16 8.35 0.72
C THR A 237 18.19 8.37 -0.80
N LYS A 238 17.70 7.31 -1.45
CA LYS A 238 17.59 7.25 -2.91
C LYS A 238 16.60 8.29 -3.41
N VAL A 239 15.44 8.39 -2.78
CA VAL A 239 14.40 9.39 -3.09
C VAL A 239 14.97 10.79 -2.99
N ARG A 240 15.62 11.13 -1.86
CA ARG A 240 16.26 12.43 -1.66
C ARG A 240 17.33 12.73 -2.71
N ALA A 241 18.17 11.76 -3.05
CA ALA A 241 19.22 11.95 -4.05
C ALA A 241 18.67 12.18 -5.47
N ILE A 242 17.56 11.53 -5.83
CA ILE A 242 17.00 11.59 -7.19
C ILE A 242 16.02 12.78 -7.34
N TRP A 243 15.16 13.02 -6.34
CA TRP A 243 14.06 13.99 -6.42
C TRP A 243 14.29 15.27 -5.62
N GLY A 244 15.24 15.26 -4.68
CA GLY A 244 15.63 16.44 -3.90
C GLY A 244 16.65 17.34 -4.58
N MET A 245 17.19 16.94 -5.74
CA MET A 245 17.96 17.88 -6.56
C MET A 245 16.99 18.87 -7.21
N PRO A 246 17.25 20.19 -7.13
CA PRO A 246 16.55 21.14 -7.98
C PRO A 246 16.72 20.67 -9.42
N THR A 247 15.66 20.69 -10.21
CA THR A 247 15.79 20.55 -11.66
C THR A 247 16.87 21.53 -12.08
N ARG A 248 18.02 21.04 -12.55
CA ARG A 248 19.05 21.92 -13.09
C ARG A 248 18.31 22.84 -14.05
N PRO A 249 18.44 24.18 -13.91
CA PRO A 249 17.98 25.06 -14.97
C PRO A 249 18.51 24.44 -16.26
N ARG A 250 17.66 24.24 -17.28
CA ARG A 250 18.18 23.96 -18.62
C ARG A 250 19.26 25.00 -18.82
N TYR A 251 20.50 24.55 -19.01
CA TYR A 251 21.64 25.43 -19.22
C TYR A 251 21.18 26.44 -20.28
N GLN A 252 20.93 27.68 -19.86
CA GLN A 252 20.69 28.75 -20.78
C GLN A 252 22.11 29.25 -21.03
N PRO A 253 22.75 28.85 -22.13
CA PRO A 253 24.09 29.28 -22.37
C PRO A 253 24.16 30.81 -22.37
N TRP A 254 25.25 31.34 -21.82
CA TRP A 254 25.49 32.77 -21.61
C TRP A 254 25.42 33.64 -22.88
N TRP A 255 25.31 33.03 -24.07
CA TRP A 255 25.15 33.71 -25.36
C TRP A 255 23.69 33.89 -25.80
N LEU A 256 22.70 33.44 -25.03
CA LEU A 256 21.29 33.75 -25.31
C LEU A 256 20.89 35.08 -24.65
N PRO A 257 20.42 36.08 -25.40
CA PRO A 257 20.04 37.38 -24.85
C PRO A 257 18.81 37.25 -23.94
N ILE A 258 18.85 37.94 -22.80
CA ILE A 258 17.70 38.08 -21.89
C ILE A 258 16.70 39.00 -22.58
N HIS A 259 15.53 38.47 -22.95
CA HIS A 259 14.43 39.31 -23.38
C HIS A 259 13.82 39.99 -22.15
N GLU A 260 14.19 41.24 -21.92
CA GLU A 260 13.42 42.14 -21.05
C GLU A 260 12.03 42.31 -21.67
N THR A 261 11.02 41.79 -20.97
CA THR A 261 9.63 42.15 -21.24
C THR A 261 9.27 43.31 -20.32
N SER A 262 8.77 44.35 -20.97
CA SER A 262 8.43 45.68 -20.46
C SER A 262 7.31 45.67 -19.42
#